data_AF-A0A2N4XNM3-F1
#
_entry.id   AF-A0A2N4XNM3-F1
#
_cell.length_a   1.000
_cell.length_b   1.000
_cell.length_c   1.000
_cell.angle_alpha   90.00
_cell.angle_beta   90.00
_cell.angle_gamma   90.00
#
_symmetry.space_group_name_H-M   'P 1'
#
loop_
_entity.id
_entity.type
_entity.pdbx_description
1 polymer ?
#
loop_
_entity_poly.entity_id
_entity_poly.type
_entity_poly.pdbx_seq_one_letter_code
_entity_poly.pdbx_strand_id
1 'polypeptide(L)'
;MKARKLLAALLAASGFAMPAGAAEFISVGGFSYHFERDLGHNEFNYGLGYERDVNEEWTWSAGVYKNSLRRASFYGLANWYPLNLGAGFRAGLTGGLMTGYHDSPVIATLMPTLEWRGEVLALQSYVVPTIKPYVDGAVVLQFKFAFR
;
A
#
# COMPACT_ATOMS: atom_id res chain seq x y z
N MET A 1 0.04 24.51 32.49
CA MET A 1 -0.88 24.54 31.33
C MET A 1 0.00 24.42 30.09
N LYS A 2 -0.12 23.46 29.17
CA LYS A 2 -1.31 22.86 28.57
C LYS A 2 -1.03 21.40 28.18
N ALA A 3 -2.04 20.57 28.42
CA ALA A 3 -2.02 19.13 28.22
C ALA A 3 -1.86 18.73 26.74
N ARG A 4 -1.17 17.60 26.56
CA ARG A 4 -1.10 16.76 25.36
C ARG A 4 -2.50 16.66 24.73
N LYS A 5 -2.67 17.21 23.53
CA LYS A 5 -3.87 16.98 22.73
C LYS A 5 -3.76 15.62 22.07
N LEU A 6 -4.59 14.74 22.61
CA LEU A 6 -4.96 13.41 22.14
C LEU A 6 -4.95 13.27 20.61
N LEU A 7 -4.21 12.27 20.14
CA LEU A 7 -4.38 11.62 18.86
C LEU A 7 -5.72 10.86 18.91
N ALA A 8 -6.80 11.51 18.53
CA ALA A 8 -8.14 10.94 18.52
C ALA A 8 -8.54 10.59 17.08
N ALA A 9 -8.67 9.27 16.88
CA ALA A 9 -9.67 8.60 16.06
C ALA A 9 -9.85 9.05 14.60
N LEU A 10 -9.30 8.24 13.69
CA LEU A 10 -9.96 7.91 12.42
C LEU A 10 -10.27 6.40 12.42
N LEU A 11 -11.20 6.02 13.29
CA LEU A 11 -12.00 4.81 13.14
C LEU A 11 -13.40 5.28 12.74
N ALA A 12 -13.53 5.73 11.50
CA ALA A 12 -14.84 5.78 10.87
C ALA A 12 -15.21 4.34 10.50
N ALA A 13 -15.73 3.60 11.48
CA ALA A 13 -16.50 2.39 11.23
C ALA A 13 -17.87 2.81 10.66
N SER A 14 -17.89 3.29 9.42
CA SER A 14 -19.12 3.35 8.64
C SER A 14 -19.47 1.92 8.26
N GLY A 15 -20.61 1.44 8.74
CA GLY A 15 -21.13 0.10 8.49
C GLY A 15 -21.39 -0.16 7.02
N PHE A 16 -20.35 -0.55 6.29
CA PHE A 16 -20.50 -1.30 5.05
C PHE A 16 -21.08 -2.66 5.43
N ALA A 17 -22.25 -2.99 4.89
CA ALA A 17 -22.72 -4.37 4.89
C ALA A 17 -21.63 -5.21 4.20
N MET A 18 -20.94 -6.04 4.98
CA MET A 18 -19.78 -6.79 4.51
C MET A 18 -20.28 -7.93 3.61
N PRO A 19 -19.86 -8.00 2.34
CA PRO A 19 -20.20 -9.15 1.52
C PRO A 19 -19.58 -10.41 2.12
N ALA A 20 -20.37 -11.47 2.22
CA ALA A 20 -19.84 -12.81 2.52
C ALA A 20 -18.92 -13.22 1.36
N GLY A 21 -17.65 -13.54 1.65
CA GLY A 21 -16.65 -13.92 0.64
C GLY A 21 -15.55 -12.88 0.36
N ALA A 22 -15.40 -11.84 1.19
CA ALA A 22 -14.26 -10.93 1.09
C ALA A 22 -12.93 -11.68 1.31
N ALA A 23 -12.07 -11.73 0.29
CA ALA A 23 -10.76 -12.34 0.41
C ALA A 23 -9.87 -11.54 1.37
N GLU A 24 -9.12 -12.25 2.19
CA GLU A 24 -8.18 -11.67 3.16
C GLU A 24 -6.76 -12.12 2.87
N PHE A 25 -5.83 -11.16 2.87
CA PHE A 25 -4.44 -11.38 2.53
C PHE A 25 -3.50 -10.89 3.62
N ILE A 26 -2.41 -11.64 3.81
CA ILE A 26 -1.21 -11.16 4.50
C ILE A 26 -0.15 -10.80 3.47
N SER A 27 0.44 -9.62 3.61
CA SER A 27 1.60 -9.16 2.86
C SER A 27 2.85 -9.27 3.72
N VAL A 28 3.95 -9.73 3.14
CA VAL A 28 5.27 -9.81 3.79
C VAL A 28 6.24 -8.73 3.27
N GLY A 29 5.69 -7.70 2.63
CA GLY A 29 6.46 -6.65 1.96
C GLY A 29 6.85 -7.03 0.54
N GLY A 30 7.96 -6.47 0.06
CA GLY A 30 8.29 -6.54 -1.35
C GLY A 30 9.65 -5.96 -1.74
N PHE A 31 9.78 -5.61 -3.00
CA PHE A 31 10.97 -4.98 -3.58
C PHE A 31 10.60 -3.72 -4.32
N SER A 32 11.49 -2.74 -4.29
CA SER A 32 11.41 -1.57 -5.15
C SER A 32 12.53 -1.58 -6.18
N TYR A 33 12.33 -0.80 -7.23
CA TYR A 33 13.34 -0.45 -8.20
C TYR A 33 13.22 1.05 -8.48
N HIS A 34 14.04 1.86 -7.79
CA HIS A 34 14.05 3.31 -7.99
C HIS A 34 14.63 3.68 -9.36
N PHE A 35 14.07 4.73 -9.97
CA PHE A 35 14.56 5.24 -11.26
C PHE A 35 15.94 5.89 -11.12
N GLU A 36 16.18 6.59 -10.01
CA GLU A 36 17.46 7.20 -9.67
C GLU A 36 18.29 6.23 -8.82
N ARG A 37 19.26 5.58 -9.46
CA ARG A 37 20.02 4.46 -8.89
C ARG A 37 21.22 4.90 -8.06
N ASP A 38 21.71 6.11 -8.28
CA ASP A 38 22.89 6.71 -7.63
C ASP A 38 22.62 7.21 -6.20
N LEU A 39 21.34 7.32 -5.80
CA LEU A 39 20.91 7.80 -4.48
C LEU A 39 21.02 6.74 -3.36
N GLY A 40 21.36 5.50 -3.68
CA GLY A 40 21.61 4.46 -2.67
C GLY A 40 20.38 4.07 -1.84
N HIS A 41 19.19 4.10 -2.45
CA HIS A 41 17.94 3.71 -1.80
C HIS A 41 17.94 2.23 -1.34
N ASN A 42 17.23 1.96 -0.27
CA ASN A 42 16.90 0.59 0.13
C ASN A 42 15.83 0.00 -0.80
N GLU A 43 16.19 -1.07 -1.50
CA GLU A 43 15.29 -1.74 -2.45
C GLU A 43 14.56 -2.94 -1.88
N PHE A 44 14.89 -3.35 -0.65
CA PHE A 44 14.25 -4.48 0.02
C PHE A 44 13.26 -3.97 1.08
N ASN A 45 11.98 -3.99 0.72
CA ASN A 45 10.89 -3.40 1.49
C ASN A 45 10.16 -4.46 2.32
N TYR A 46 10.90 -5.26 3.09
CA TYR A 46 10.28 -6.27 3.96
C TYR A 46 9.36 -5.62 4.98
N GLY A 47 8.29 -6.32 5.34
CA GLY A 47 7.26 -5.78 6.20
C GLY A 47 6.19 -6.80 6.55
N LEU A 48 5.14 -6.32 7.21
CA LEU A 48 3.92 -7.09 7.45
C LEU A 48 2.71 -6.19 7.17
N GLY A 49 1.76 -6.71 6.42
CA GLY A 49 0.52 -6.01 6.10
C GLY A 49 -0.68 -6.95 6.09
N TYR A 50 -1.84 -6.37 6.33
CA TYR A 50 -3.14 -6.99 6.15
C TYR A 50 -3.86 -6.26 5.02
N GLU A 51 -4.49 -7.01 4.13
CA GLU A 51 -5.38 -6.47 3.10
C GLU A 51 -6.69 -7.25 3.08
N ARG A 52 -7.78 -6.55 2.79
CA ARG A 52 -9.10 -7.14 2.67
C ARG A 52 -9.91 -6.47 1.57
N ASP A 53 -10.69 -7.28 0.86
CA ASP A 53 -11.68 -6.80 -0.09
C ASP A 53 -12.87 -6.12 0.61
N VAL A 54 -13.29 -4.97 0.08
CA VAL A 54 -14.53 -4.29 0.45
C VAL A 54 -15.65 -4.72 -0.50
N ASN A 55 -15.34 -4.75 -1.79
CA ASN A 55 -16.18 -5.21 -2.89
C ASN A 55 -15.28 -5.65 -4.06
N GLU A 56 -15.86 -5.90 -5.23
CA GLU A 56 -15.13 -6.39 -6.41
C GLU A 56 -14.04 -5.43 -6.91
N GLU A 57 -14.21 -4.11 -6.72
CA GLU A 57 -13.26 -3.10 -7.19
C GLU A 57 -12.39 -2.52 -6.07
N TRP A 58 -12.84 -2.57 -4.83
CA TRP A 58 -12.20 -1.88 -3.72
C TRP A 58 -11.60 -2.84 -2.71
N THR A 59 -10.37 -2.54 -2.31
CA THR A 59 -9.68 -3.22 -1.20
C THR A 59 -9.05 -2.16 -0.31
N TRP A 60 -8.87 -2.48 0.97
CA TRP A 60 -8.08 -1.65 1.88
C TRP A 60 -6.98 -2.48 2.52
N SER A 61 -5.87 -1.83 2.83
CA SER A 61 -4.75 -2.46 3.51
C SER A 61 -4.10 -1.54 4.53
N ALA A 62 -3.50 -2.15 5.55
CA ALA A 62 -2.71 -1.46 6.55
C ALA A 62 -1.53 -2.33 6.97
N GLY A 63 -0.41 -1.70 7.32
CA GLY A 63 0.78 -2.45 7.67
C GLY A 63 1.99 -1.58 7.97
N VAL A 64 3.14 -2.24 8.03
CA VAL A 64 4.45 -1.63 8.25
C VAL A 64 5.49 -2.26 7.33
N TYR A 65 6.40 -1.46 6.79
CA TYR A 65 7.53 -1.93 5.98
C TYR A 65 8.77 -1.08 6.20
N LYS A 66 9.94 -1.58 5.77
CA LYS A 66 11.18 -0.79 5.74
C LYS A 66 11.28 -0.01 4.43
N ASN A 67 11.21 1.32 4.51
CA ASN A 67 11.22 2.20 3.35
C ASN A 67 12.61 2.41 2.71
N SER A 68 12.65 3.18 1.63
CA SER A 68 13.86 3.51 0.86
C SER A 68 14.93 4.24 1.68
N LEU A 69 14.52 4.92 2.74
CA LEU A 69 15.37 5.62 3.70
C LEU A 69 15.80 4.73 4.88
N ARG A 70 15.54 3.42 4.77
CA ARG A 70 15.88 2.39 5.78
C ARG A 70 15.13 2.57 7.11
N ARG A 71 13.99 3.26 7.11
CA ARG A 71 13.15 3.50 8.30
C ARG A 71 11.89 2.65 8.25
N ALA A 72 11.32 2.34 9.43
CA ALA A 72 9.98 1.77 9.50
C ALA A 72 8.94 2.80 9.04
N SER A 73 8.08 2.40 8.12
CA SER A 73 6.97 3.19 7.58
C SER A 73 5.68 2.43 7.81
N PHE A 74 4.76 3.06 8.54
CA PHE A 74 3.39 2.56 8.70
C PHE A 74 2.53 3.11 7.58
N TYR A 75 1.61 2.31 7.06
CA TYR A 75 0.72 2.71 5.99
C TYR A 75 -0.73 2.32 6.24
N GLY A 76 -1.62 3.08 5.60
CA GLY A 76 -3.00 2.72 5.34
C GLY A 76 -3.33 3.10 3.90
N LEU A 77 -3.72 2.12 3.09
CA LEU A 77 -3.95 2.28 1.66
C LEU A 77 -5.33 1.74 1.27
N ALA A 78 -5.87 2.30 0.20
CA ALA A 78 -7.00 1.76 -0.53
C ALA A 78 -6.56 1.50 -1.97
N ASN A 79 -6.99 0.38 -2.54
CA ASN A 79 -6.83 0.09 -3.95
C ASN A 79 -8.21 0.12 -4.62
N TRP A 80 -8.29 0.78 -5.76
CA TRP A 80 -9.46 0.82 -6.63
C TRP A 80 -9.08 0.20 -7.98
N TYR A 81 -9.77 -0.87 -8.37
CA TYR A 81 -9.53 -1.65 -9.57
C TYR A 81 -10.74 -1.63 -10.52
N PRO A 82 -10.97 -0.52 -11.24
CA PRO A 82 -12.08 -0.44 -12.19
C PRO A 82 -11.86 -1.28 -13.46
N LEU A 83 -10.62 -1.74 -13.70
CA LEU A 83 -10.26 -2.49 -14.90
C LEU A 83 -9.95 -3.94 -14.57
N ASN A 84 -10.87 -4.85 -14.94
CA ASN A 84 -10.59 -6.29 -14.97
C ASN A 84 -10.02 -6.66 -16.34
N LEU A 85 -8.77 -7.11 -16.36
CA LEU A 85 -8.03 -7.43 -17.58
C LEU A 85 -8.12 -8.93 -17.95
N GLY A 86 -8.84 -9.72 -17.15
CA GLY A 86 -8.93 -11.17 -17.31
C GLY A 86 -7.72 -11.93 -16.76
N ALA A 87 -7.83 -13.26 -16.69
CA ALA A 87 -6.77 -14.15 -16.19
C ALA A 87 -6.18 -13.77 -14.81
N GLY A 88 -7.03 -13.19 -13.93
CA GLY A 88 -6.64 -12.73 -12.60
C GLY A 88 -5.97 -11.36 -12.56
N PHE A 89 -5.76 -10.70 -13.71
CA PHE A 89 -5.18 -9.36 -13.76
C PHE A 89 -6.23 -8.27 -13.57
N ARG A 90 -5.88 -7.28 -12.76
CA ARG A 90 -6.68 -6.08 -12.53
C ARG A 90 -5.80 -4.85 -12.40
N ALA A 91 -6.27 -3.72 -12.93
CA ALA A 91 -5.51 -2.47 -12.94
C ALA A 91 -6.34 -1.31 -12.39
N GLY A 92 -5.64 -0.31 -11.86
CA GLY A 92 -6.29 0.86 -11.30
C GLY A 92 -5.34 1.75 -10.51
N LEU A 93 -5.81 2.24 -9.36
CA LEU A 93 -5.10 3.19 -8.52
C LEU A 93 -4.99 2.70 -7.07
N THR A 94 -3.83 2.90 -6.47
CA THR A 94 -3.59 2.76 -5.03
C THR A 94 -3.35 4.12 -4.43
N GLY A 95 -4.11 4.49 -3.41
CA GLY A 95 -3.92 5.74 -2.70
C GLY A 95 -3.99 5.57 -1.19
N GLY A 96 -3.39 6.50 -0.45
CA GLY A 96 -3.49 6.50 1.01
C GLY A 96 -2.36 7.25 1.68
N LEU A 97 -2.05 6.84 2.91
CA LEU A 97 -1.13 7.54 3.81
C LEU A 97 0.03 6.64 4.23
N MET A 98 1.21 7.22 4.36
CA MET A 98 2.44 6.54 4.82
C MET A 98 3.23 7.43 5.78
N THR A 99 3.98 6.84 6.71
CA THR A 99 4.83 7.57 7.66
C THR A 99 6.32 7.40 7.35
N GLY A 100 7.19 8.14 8.05
CA GLY A 100 8.63 7.84 8.07
C GLY A 100 9.40 8.36 6.86
N TYR A 101 8.86 9.31 6.10
CA TYR A 101 9.56 10.08 5.06
C TYR A 101 9.92 11.48 5.59
N HIS A 102 10.89 12.16 4.97
CA HIS A 102 11.37 13.46 5.48
C HIS A 102 10.27 14.54 5.39
N ASP A 103 10.44 15.64 6.13
CA ASP A 103 9.64 16.88 6.11
C ASP A 103 8.14 16.77 6.43
N SER A 104 7.58 15.56 6.58
CA SER A 104 6.22 15.35 7.06
C SER A 104 6.09 14.06 7.87
N PRO A 105 5.43 14.08 9.06
CA PRO A 105 5.11 12.86 9.81
C PRO A 105 4.28 11.85 9.00
N VAL A 106 3.47 12.35 8.05
CA VAL A 106 2.58 11.55 7.19
C VAL A 106 2.61 12.13 5.77
N ILE A 107 2.83 11.28 4.77
CA ILE A 107 2.72 11.62 3.35
C ILE A 107 1.47 10.98 2.75
N ALA A 108 0.85 11.66 1.80
CA ALA A 108 -0.22 11.10 0.98
C ALA A 108 0.35 10.62 -0.35
N THR A 109 -0.16 9.51 -0.87
CA THR A 109 0.27 8.93 -2.15
C THR A 109 -0.92 8.57 -3.03
N LEU A 110 -0.71 8.61 -4.33
CA LEU A 110 -1.60 8.08 -5.35
C LEU A 110 -0.75 7.50 -6.48
N MET A 111 -0.91 6.21 -6.75
CA MET A 111 -0.03 5.43 -7.62
C MET A 111 -0.86 4.58 -8.59
N PRO A 112 -0.52 4.56 -9.89
CA PRO A 112 -1.00 3.51 -10.78
C PRO A 112 -0.60 2.14 -10.26
N THR A 113 -1.53 1.19 -10.26
CA THR A 113 -1.30 -0.17 -9.79
C THR A 113 -1.80 -1.22 -10.79
N LEU A 114 -1.09 -2.34 -10.83
CA LEU A 114 -1.48 -3.57 -11.48
C LEU A 114 -1.35 -4.70 -10.46
N GLU A 115 -2.39 -5.51 -10.33
CA GLU A 115 -2.36 -6.72 -9.53
C GLU A 115 -2.66 -7.94 -10.41
N TRP A 116 -1.91 -9.01 -10.18
CA TRP A 116 -2.30 -10.35 -10.54
C TRP A 116 -2.77 -11.09 -9.30
N ARG A 117 -3.95 -11.72 -9.35
CA ARG A 117 -4.55 -12.45 -8.24
C ARG A 117 -4.85 -13.89 -8.64
N GLY A 118 -4.15 -14.83 -8.01
CA GLY A 118 -4.48 -16.26 -7.99
C GLY A 118 -5.27 -16.65 -6.74
N GLU A 119 -5.46 -17.96 -6.53
CA GLU A 119 -6.22 -18.49 -5.39
C GLU A 119 -5.51 -18.29 -4.04
N VAL A 120 -4.18 -18.49 -4.01
CA VAL A 120 -3.37 -18.42 -2.78
C VAL A 120 -2.41 -17.23 -2.78
N LEU A 121 -1.92 -16.83 -3.95
CA LEU A 121 -0.92 -15.78 -4.12
C LEU A 121 -1.51 -14.65 -4.95
N ALA A 122 -1.28 -13.42 -4.50
CA ALA A 122 -1.43 -12.23 -5.32
C ALA A 122 -0.12 -11.44 -5.37
N LEU A 123 0.14 -10.85 -6.53
CA LEU A 123 1.29 -10.00 -6.81
C LEU A 123 0.76 -8.62 -7.19
N GLN A 124 1.08 -7.62 -6.39
CA GLN A 124 0.72 -6.25 -6.69
C GLN A 124 1.96 -5.45 -7.04
N SER A 125 1.87 -4.68 -8.12
CA SER A 125 2.85 -3.67 -8.46
C SER A 125 2.24 -2.28 -8.45
N TYR A 126 3.03 -1.28 -8.10
CA TYR A 126 2.65 0.12 -8.22
C TYR A 126 3.82 0.98 -8.69
N VAL A 127 3.49 2.02 -9.47
CA VAL A 127 4.45 3.00 -9.98
C VAL A 127 4.38 4.24 -9.09
N VAL A 128 5.46 4.51 -8.37
CA VAL A 128 5.64 5.74 -7.59
C VAL A 128 6.11 6.83 -8.54
N PRO A 129 5.35 7.93 -8.73
CA PRO A 129 5.80 9.03 -9.57
C PRO A 129 6.98 9.77 -8.92
N THR A 130 7.93 10.23 -9.75
CA THR A 130 8.97 11.16 -9.30
C THR A 130 8.36 12.55 -9.12
N ILE A 131 8.43 13.10 -7.91
CA ILE A 131 7.95 14.46 -7.59
C ILE A 131 9.06 15.18 -6.85
N LYS A 132 9.97 15.82 -7.58
CA LYS A 132 11.12 16.51 -6.96
C LYS A 132 10.71 17.80 -6.25
N PRO A 133 11.38 18.16 -5.13
CA PRO A 133 12.44 17.41 -4.45
C PRO A 133 11.94 16.35 -3.44
N TYR A 134 10.65 16.00 -3.44
CA TYR A 134 9.99 15.29 -2.34
C TYR A 134 9.97 13.76 -2.45
N VAL A 135 9.80 13.22 -3.67
CA VAL A 135 9.61 11.79 -3.92
C VAL A 135 10.49 11.34 -5.07
N ASP A 136 11.33 10.35 -4.80
CA ASP A 136 12.09 9.61 -5.79
C ASP A 136 11.22 8.48 -6.34
N GLY A 137 10.98 8.47 -7.65
CA GLY A 137 10.10 7.50 -8.29
C GLY A 137 10.70 6.10 -8.34
N ALA A 138 9.81 5.10 -8.35
CA ALA A 138 10.17 3.69 -8.36
C ALA A 138 9.04 2.83 -8.92
N VAL A 139 9.37 1.62 -9.33
CA VAL A 139 8.39 0.53 -9.44
C VAL A 139 8.52 -0.33 -8.19
N VAL A 140 7.40 -0.67 -7.57
CA VAL A 140 7.37 -1.53 -6.39
C VAL A 140 6.59 -2.80 -6.72
N LEU A 141 7.04 -3.93 -6.20
CA LEU A 141 6.38 -5.23 -6.27
C LEU A 141 6.15 -5.75 -4.86
N GLN A 142 4.92 -6.17 -4.56
CA GLN A 142 4.48 -6.70 -3.28
C GLN A 142 3.90 -8.10 -3.44
N PHE A 143 4.18 -8.96 -2.46
CA PHE A 143 3.65 -10.32 -2.36
C PHE A 143 2.56 -10.41 -1.30
N LYS A 144 1.44 -11.04 -1.65
CA LYS A 144 0.27 -11.20 -0.77
C LYS A 144 -0.18 -12.66 -0.77
N PHE A 145 -0.48 -13.20 0.40
CA PHE A 145 -0.93 -14.58 0.55
C PHE A 145 -2.35 -14.59 1.11
N ALA A 146 -3.27 -15.21 0.38
CA ALA A 146 -4.64 -15.40 0.81
C ALA A 146 -4.67 -16.43 1.95
N PHE A 147 -5.50 -16.17 2.96
CA PHE A 147 -5.70 -17.09 4.08
C PHE A 147 -7.17 -17.27 4.46
N ARG A 148 -8.08 -16.56 3.78
CA ARG A 148 -9.53 -16.74 3.88
C ARG A 148 -10.22 -16.29 2.61
#